data_AF-A0AAW6KIX9-F1
#
_entry.id   AF-A0AAW6KIX9-F1
#
_cell.length_a   1.000
_cell.length_b   1.000
_cell.length_c   1.000
_cell.angle_alpha   90.00
_cell.angle_beta   90.00
_cell.angle_gamma   90.00
#
_symmetry.space_group_name_H-M   'P 1'
#
loop_
_entity.id
_entity.type
_entity.pdbx_description
1 polymer ?
#
loop_
_entity_poly.entity_id
_entity_poly.type
_entity_poly.pdbx_seq_one_letter_code
_entity_poly.pdbx_strand_id
1 'polypeptide(L)'
;MIVPKFDRDRIIQYAKEIGIEVREVAPGEGGVFIQEEDGSERRVTTFDLFPEAKEIADLRCALAGLIAENERLKHTIEEAEELTADLYVRSEWQPSKSGVISMKLPDNLSADQRHIITALHGLLMSELKEGER
;
A
#
# COMPACT_ATOMS: atom_id res chain seq x y z
N MET A 1 28.07 34.14 -22.56
CA MET A 1 27.03 33.10 -22.72
C MET A 1 26.66 33.05 -24.19
N ILE A 2 27.04 32.00 -24.92
CA ILE A 2 26.69 31.85 -26.34
C ILE A 2 25.31 31.21 -26.37
N VAL A 3 24.30 31.96 -26.80
CA VAL A 3 22.98 31.37 -27.10
C VAL A 3 23.13 30.74 -28.49
N PRO A 4 22.98 29.41 -28.62
CA PRO A 4 23.03 28.76 -29.92
C PRO A 4 21.98 29.42 -30.83
N LYS A 5 22.38 29.82 -32.04
CA LYS A 5 21.41 30.28 -33.04
C LYS A 5 20.47 29.12 -33.34
N PHE A 6 19.19 29.31 -33.05
CA PHE A 6 18.17 28.32 -33.32
C PHE A 6 17.92 28.31 -34.84
N ASP A 7 18.48 27.32 -35.53
CA ASP A 7 18.37 27.16 -36.97
C ASP A 7 17.09 26.36 -37.30
N ARG A 8 16.00 27.09 -37.51
CA ARG A 8 14.68 26.51 -37.78
C ARG A 8 14.71 25.59 -39.01
N ASP A 9 15.35 26.02 -40.09
CA ASP A 9 15.35 25.31 -41.36
C ASP A 9 16.06 23.96 -41.23
N ARG A 10 17.19 23.96 -40.52
CA ARG A 10 17.94 22.74 -40.22
C ARG A 10 17.15 21.77 -39.33
N ILE A 11 16.39 22.26 -38.36
CA ILE A 11 15.52 21.43 -37.51
C ILE A 11 14.38 20.81 -38.33
N ILE A 12 13.74 21.59 -39.21
CA ILE A 12 12.68 21.09 -40.10
C ILE A 12 13.23 20.02 -41.04
N GLN A 13 14.44 20.24 -41.57
CA GLN A 13 15.10 19.26 -42.42
C GLN A 13 15.35 17.95 -41.67
N TYR A 14 15.99 18.00 -40.49
CA TYR A 14 16.26 16.79 -39.70
C TYR A 14 14.98 16.06 -39.30
N ALA A 15 13.92 16.78 -38.91
CA ALA A 15 12.63 16.18 -38.58
C ALA A 15 12.07 15.37 -39.75
N LYS A 16 12.11 15.92 -40.97
CA LYS A 16 11.68 15.21 -42.18
C LYS A 16 12.55 13.99 -42.49
N GLU A 17 13.86 14.09 -42.30
CA GLU A 17 14.80 12.97 -42.52
C GLU A 17 14.52 11.76 -41.62
N ILE A 18 14.02 12.00 -40.40
CA ILE A 18 13.61 10.94 -39.46
C ILE A 18 12.11 10.63 -39.51
N GLY A 19 11.39 11.13 -40.51
CA GLY A 19 9.97 10.83 -40.74
C GLY A 19 8.98 11.55 -39.83
N ILE A 20 9.40 12.63 -39.15
CA ILE A 20 8.51 13.48 -38.34
C ILE A 20 7.85 14.53 -39.23
N GLU A 21 6.53 14.60 -39.20
CA GLU A 21 5.76 15.66 -39.87
C GLU A 21 5.89 16.98 -39.10
N VAL A 22 6.15 18.08 -39.80
CA VAL A 22 6.24 19.42 -39.22
C VAL A 22 5.15 20.30 -39.81
N ARG A 23 4.29 20.87 -38.96
CA ARG A 23 3.22 21.80 -39.33
C ARG A 23 3.47 23.17 -38.72
N GLU A 24 3.10 24.22 -39.44
CA GLU A 24 3.13 25.60 -38.92
C GLU A 24 1.80 25.88 -38.20
N VAL A 25 1.91 26.36 -36.96
CA VAL A 25 0.76 26.62 -36.07
C VAL A 25 0.88 28.00 -35.44
N ALA A 26 -0.21 28.52 -34.86
CA ALA A 26 -0.18 29.83 -34.24
C ALA A 26 0.74 29.86 -33.00
N PRO A 27 1.25 31.04 -32.60
CA PRO A 27 2.03 31.17 -31.38
C PRO A 27 1.27 30.62 -30.17
N GLY A 28 1.89 29.69 -29.43
CA GLY A 28 1.29 29.04 -28.26
C GLY A 28 0.59 27.70 -28.56
N GLU A 29 0.37 27.37 -29.83
CA GLU A 29 -0.27 26.10 -30.26
C GLU A 29 0.74 24.99 -30.60
N GLY A 30 2.04 25.26 -30.42
CA GLY A 30 3.11 24.32 -30.70
C GLY A 30 3.17 23.12 -29.74
N GLY A 31 3.48 21.94 -30.28
CA GLY A 31 3.67 20.73 -29.50
C GLY A 31 4.15 19.55 -30.35
N VAL A 32 4.52 18.46 -29.68
CA VAL A 32 4.73 17.16 -30.32
C VAL A 32 3.46 16.34 -30.13
N PHE A 33 2.99 15.73 -31.20
CA PHE A 33 1.74 14.96 -31.23
C PHE A 33 1.99 13.55 -31.74
N ILE A 34 1.19 12.61 -31.26
CA ILE A 34 1.12 11.23 -31.75
C ILE A 34 -0.18 11.11 -32.53
N GLN A 35 -0.10 10.54 -33.73
CA GLN A 35 -1.27 10.13 -34.50
C GLN A 35 -1.62 8.68 -34.11
N GLU A 36 -2.83 8.48 -33.63
CA GLU A 36 -3.37 7.18 -33.26
C GLU A 36 -3.80 6.38 -34.50
N GLU A 37 -4.05 5.08 -34.34
CA GLU A 37 -4.50 4.21 -35.45
C GLU A 37 -5.81 4.66 -36.10
N ASP A 38 -6.69 5.31 -35.32
CA ASP A 38 -7.95 5.88 -35.81
C ASP A 38 -7.78 7.23 -36.53
N GLY A 39 -6.54 7.71 -36.65
CA GLY A 39 -6.17 8.98 -37.27
C GLY A 39 -6.32 10.20 -36.37
N SER A 40 -6.79 10.04 -35.13
CA SER A 40 -6.86 11.13 -34.15
C SER A 40 -5.45 11.55 -33.69
N GLU A 41 -5.31 12.81 -33.28
CA GLU A 41 -4.04 13.33 -32.77
C GLU A 41 -4.17 13.64 -31.28
N ARG A 42 -3.19 13.19 -30.49
CA ARG A 42 -3.03 13.61 -29.09
C ARG A 42 -1.65 14.14 -28.83
N ARG A 43 -1.53 15.03 -27.84
CA ARG A 43 -0.23 15.58 -27.44
C ARG A 43 0.61 14.50 -26.75
N VAL A 44 1.91 14.48 -27.06
CA VAL A 44 2.89 13.66 -26.34
C VAL A 44 2.90 14.05 -24.87
N THR A 45 2.82 13.04 -24.01
CA THR A 45 2.89 13.13 -22.56
C THR A 45 4.23 12.60 -22.05
N THR A 46 4.55 12.88 -20.79
CA THR A 46 5.75 12.33 -20.13
C THR A 46 5.76 10.79 -20.17
N PHE A 47 4.60 10.14 -20.10
CA PHE A 47 4.50 8.68 -20.13
C PHE A 47 4.81 8.08 -21.50
N ASP A 48 4.63 8.84 -22.58
CA ASP A 48 4.99 8.38 -23.92
C ASP A 48 6.50 8.41 -24.14
N LEU A 49 7.17 9.39 -23.52
CA LEU A 49 8.63 9.54 -23.60
C LEU A 49 9.36 8.62 -22.62
N PHE A 50 8.72 8.29 -21.49
CA PHE A 50 9.27 7.50 -20.40
C PHE A 50 8.21 6.51 -19.91
N PRO A 51 8.02 5.37 -20.59
CA PRO A 51 7.05 4.35 -20.19
C PRO A 51 7.23 3.88 -18.75
N GLU A 52 8.47 3.83 -18.28
CA GLU A 52 8.83 3.44 -16.91
C GLU A 52 8.26 4.41 -15.86
N ALA A 53 8.02 5.68 -16.23
CA ALA A 53 7.40 6.65 -15.32
C ALA A 53 5.96 6.26 -14.95
N LYS A 54 5.26 5.54 -15.83
CA LYS A 54 3.92 5.02 -15.55
C LYS A 54 3.99 3.89 -14.51
N GLU A 55 4.89 2.94 -14.71
CA GLU A 55 5.10 1.83 -13.77
C GLU A 55 5.51 2.35 -12.38
N ILE A 56 6.40 3.35 -12.33
CA ILE A 56 6.80 4.00 -11.07
C ILE A 56 5.60 4.68 -10.39
N ALA A 57 4.72 5.34 -11.15
CA ALA A 57 3.53 5.98 -10.60
C ALA A 57 2.55 4.94 -10.03
N ASP A 58 2.31 3.86 -10.77
CA ASP A 58 1.42 2.78 -10.35
C ASP A 58 1.95 2.08 -9.08
N LEU A 59 3.26 1.80 -9.04
CA LEU A 59 3.93 1.22 -7.86
C LEU A 59 3.84 2.14 -6.64
N ARG A 60 3.99 3.46 -6.83
CA ARG A 60 3.83 4.43 -5.74
C ARG A 60 2.43 4.41 -5.14
N CYS A 61 1.40 4.32 -5.98
CA CYS A 61 0.02 4.20 -5.53
C CYS A 61 -0.22 2.89 -4.76
N ALA A 62 0.30 1.77 -5.27
CA ALA A 62 0.19 0.47 -4.60
C ALA A 62 0.90 0.48 -3.23
N LEU A 63 2.11 1.05 -3.16
CA LEU A 63 2.86 1.18 -1.91
C LEU A 63 2.12 2.05 -0.89
N ALA A 64 1.50 3.16 -1.31
CA ALA A 64 0.70 3.99 -0.43
C ALA A 64 -0.51 3.22 0.15
N GLY A 65 -1.17 2.40 -0.67
CA GLY A 65 -2.24 1.51 -0.22
C GLY A 65 -1.77 0.50 0.83
N LEU A 66 -0.61 -0.14 0.60
CA LEU A 66 -0.01 -1.08 1.56
C LEU A 66 0.38 -0.41 2.87
N ILE A 67 0.92 0.82 2.84
CA ILE A 67 1.25 1.58 4.04
C ILE A 67 0.00 1.88 4.86
N ALA A 68 -1.08 2.35 4.20
CA ALA A 68 -2.33 2.65 4.88
C ALA A 68 -2.93 1.41 5.55
N GLU A 69 -2.93 0.27 4.88
CA GLU A 69 -3.42 -0.98 5.44
C GLU A 69 -2.53 -1.50 6.59
N ASN A 70 -1.22 -1.32 6.48
CA ASN A 70 -0.28 -1.69 7.54
C ASN A 70 -0.54 -0.90 8.83
N GLU A 71 -0.76 0.42 8.72
CA GLU A 71 -1.11 1.27 9.87
C GLU A 71 -2.46 0.88 10.48
N ARG A 72 -3.46 0.55 9.63
CA ARG A 72 -4.76 0.06 10.10
C ARG A 72 -4.60 -1.23 10.90
N LEU A 73 -3.79 -2.17 10.43
CA LEU A 73 -3.54 -3.44 11.11
C LEU A 73 -2.80 -3.27 12.43
N LYS A 74 -1.82 -2.36 12.50
CA LYS A 74 -1.14 -2.03 13.77
C LYS A 74 -2.13 -1.55 14.82
N HIS A 75 -3.02 -0.64 14.46
CA HIS A 75 -4.06 -0.15 15.37
C HIS A 75 -4.97 -1.29 15.87
N THR A 76 -5.38 -2.19 14.99
CA THR A 76 -6.19 -3.37 15.38
C THR A 76 -5.43 -4.30 16.34
N ILE A 77 -4.12 -4.46 16.15
CA ILE A 77 -3.28 -5.26 17.06
C ILE A 77 -3.19 -4.59 18.43
N GLU A 78 -2.94 -3.28 18.49
CA GLU A 78 -2.89 -2.51 19.74
C GLU A 78 -4.21 -2.61 20.53
N GLU A 79 -5.36 -2.48 19.86
CA GLU A 79 -6.67 -2.68 20.49
C GLU A 79 -6.84 -4.11 21.04
N ALA A 80 -6.38 -5.12 20.31
CA ALA A 80 -6.46 -6.51 20.74
C ALA A 80 -5.54 -6.79 21.94
N GLU A 81 -4.36 -6.18 22.00
CA GLU A 81 -3.44 -6.26 23.13
C GLU A 81 -4.04 -5.61 24.39
N GLU A 82 -4.66 -4.43 24.26
CA GLU A 82 -5.35 -3.76 25.37
C GLU A 82 -6.51 -4.61 25.93
N LEU A 83 -7.36 -5.14 25.05
CA LEU A 83 -8.45 -6.02 25.45
C LEU A 83 -7.94 -7.31 26.13
N THR A 84 -6.81 -7.84 25.68
CA THR A 84 -6.20 -9.04 26.25
C THR A 84 -5.62 -8.75 27.64
N ALA A 85 -4.98 -7.59 27.83
CA ALA A 85 -4.48 -7.15 29.13
C ALA A 85 -5.63 -6.96 30.14
N ASP A 86 -6.74 -6.35 29.73
CA ASP A 86 -7.94 -6.18 30.57
C ASP A 86 -8.58 -7.51 30.98
N LEU A 87 -8.62 -8.47 30.05
CA LEU A 87 -9.10 -9.83 30.35
C LEU A 87 -8.17 -10.56 31.33
N TYR A 88 -6.86 -10.40 31.17
CA TYR A 88 -5.86 -10.99 32.06
C TYR A 88 -5.99 -10.44 33.50
N VAL A 89 -6.10 -9.11 33.66
CA VAL A 89 -6.32 -8.46 34.97
C VAL A 89 -7.62 -8.89 35.63
N ARG A 90 -8.72 -9.08 34.87
CA ARG A 90 -9.96 -9.65 35.41
C ARG A 90 -9.85 -11.11 35.84
N SER A 91 -8.97 -11.89 35.21
CA SER A 91 -8.77 -13.29 35.54
C SER A 91 -7.90 -13.51 36.80
N GLU A 92 -7.00 -12.58 37.12
CA GLU A 92 -6.17 -12.64 38.33
C GLU A 92 -6.94 -12.32 39.64
N TRP A 93 -8.21 -11.90 39.55
CA TRP A 93 -9.10 -11.72 40.71
C TRP A 93 -9.90 -12.98 41.05
N GLN A 94 -9.23 -14.12 41.29
CA GLN A 94 -9.75 -15.19 42.16
C GLN A 94 -8.60 -15.87 42.94
N PRO A 95 -8.47 -15.65 44.27
CA PRO A 95 -7.54 -16.43 45.05
C PRO A 95 -8.18 -17.80 45.31
N SER A 96 -7.82 -18.80 44.52
CA SER A 96 -8.06 -20.19 44.91
C SER A 96 -6.74 -20.94 44.93
N LYS A 97 -6.43 -21.43 46.14
CA LYS A 97 -5.24 -22.21 46.46
C LYS A 97 -5.17 -23.47 45.58
N SER A 98 -3.94 -23.80 45.20
CA SER A 98 -3.45 -25.08 44.69
C SER A 98 -3.89 -25.48 43.27
N GLY A 99 -3.07 -25.09 42.30
CA GLY A 99 -2.63 -25.97 41.21
C GLY A 99 -3.57 -26.25 40.05
N VAL A 100 -4.82 -25.74 40.05
CA VAL A 100 -5.73 -25.85 38.90
C VAL A 100 -6.41 -24.50 38.69
N ILE A 101 -5.97 -23.74 37.68
CA ILE A 101 -6.68 -22.54 37.24
C ILE A 101 -7.94 -23.02 36.50
N SER A 102 -9.05 -23.10 37.22
CA SER A 102 -10.34 -23.43 36.63
C SER A 102 -10.88 -22.20 35.89
N MET A 103 -10.79 -22.21 34.56
CA MET A 103 -11.32 -21.13 33.74
C MET A 103 -12.85 -21.19 33.66
N LYS A 104 -13.53 -20.38 34.48
CA LYS A 104 -14.98 -20.16 34.33
C LYS A 104 -15.22 -19.06 33.30
N LEU A 105 -15.58 -19.48 32.09
CA LEU A 105 -16.02 -18.57 31.03
C LEU A 105 -17.39 -17.95 31.40
N PRO A 106 -17.57 -16.63 31.30
CA PRO A 106 -18.85 -16.00 31.58
C PRO A 106 -19.95 -16.47 30.60
N ASP A 107 -21.18 -16.54 31.10
CA ASP A 107 -22.31 -17.17 30.38
C ASP A 107 -22.75 -16.40 29.13
N ASN A 108 -22.41 -15.12 29.05
CA ASN A 108 -22.80 -14.20 27.98
C ASN A 108 -21.90 -14.22 26.73
N LEU A 109 -20.92 -15.12 26.66
CA LEU A 109 -20.03 -15.23 25.50
C LEU A 109 -20.66 -16.03 24.36
N SER A 110 -20.48 -15.53 23.13
CA SER A 110 -20.82 -16.28 21.92
C SER A 110 -19.95 -17.54 21.76
N ALA A 111 -20.41 -18.49 20.94
CA ALA A 111 -19.66 -19.73 20.70
C ALA A 111 -18.24 -19.46 20.16
N ASP A 112 -18.10 -18.49 19.27
CA ASP A 112 -16.80 -18.12 18.68
C ASP A 112 -15.88 -17.46 19.71
N GLN A 113 -16.42 -16.59 20.57
CA GLN A 113 -15.64 -15.99 21.66
C GLN A 113 -15.16 -17.04 22.66
N ARG A 114 -16.02 -18.02 22.99
CA ARG A 114 -15.63 -19.14 23.85
C ARG A 114 -14.53 -19.98 23.22
N HIS A 115 -14.61 -20.22 21.91
CA HIS A 115 -13.61 -20.98 21.18
C HIS A 115 -12.24 -20.29 21.19
N ILE A 116 -12.20 -18.99 20.89
CA ILE A 116 -10.97 -18.19 20.87
C ILE A 116 -10.32 -18.16 22.26
N ILE A 117 -11.08 -17.88 23.31
CA ILE A 117 -10.53 -17.80 24.67
C ILE A 117 -10.02 -19.19 25.13
N THR A 118 -10.71 -20.28 24.76
CA THR A 118 -10.25 -21.64 25.07
C THR A 118 -8.94 -21.98 24.36
N ALA A 119 -8.79 -21.59 23.10
CA ALA A 119 -7.57 -21.81 22.32
C ALA A 119 -6.38 -21.02 22.90
N LEU A 120 -6.58 -19.74 23.24
CA LEU A 120 -5.57 -18.90 23.88
C LEU A 120 -5.15 -19.42 25.25
N HIS A 121 -6.10 -19.89 26.06
CA HIS A 121 -5.80 -20.52 27.34
C HIS A 121 -4.97 -21.80 27.17
N GLY A 122 -5.28 -22.62 26.16
CA GLY A 122 -4.48 -23.80 25.82
C GLY A 122 -3.01 -23.45 25.48
N LEU A 123 -2.80 -22.39 24.69
CA LEU A 123 -1.48 -21.92 24.30
C LEU A 123 -0.67 -21.37 25.50
N LEU A 124 -1.32 -20.57 26.35
CA LEU A 124 -0.68 -20.04 27.56
C LEU A 124 -0.22 -21.16 28.50
N MET A 125 -1.05 -22.19 28.69
CA MET A 125 -0.70 -23.35 29.53
C MET A 125 0.41 -24.22 28.93
N SER A 126 0.57 -24.24 27.61
CA SER A 126 1.72 -24.91 26.98
C SER A 126 3.02 -24.15 27.19
N GLU A 127 3.03 -22.82 27.07
CA GLU A 127 4.25 -22.02 27.26
C GLU A 127 4.70 -22.01 28.73
N LEU A 128 3.77 -21.91 29.68
CA LEU A 128 4.09 -21.98 31.11
C LEU A 128 4.68 -23.34 31.51
N LYS A 129 4.28 -24.44 30.86
CA LYS A 129 4.88 -25.77 31.09
C LYS A 129 6.28 -25.93 30.48
N GLU A 130 6.60 -25.20 29.42
CA GLU A 130 7.92 -25.25 28.79
C GLU A 130 8.96 -24.41 29.53
N GLY A 131 8.54 -23.37 30.26
CA GLY A 131 9.41 -22.55 31.11
C GLY A 131 9.85 -23.19 32.44
N GLU A 132 9.32 -24.36 32.81
CA GLU A 132 9.66 -25.09 34.05
C GLU A 132 10.70 -26.23 33.85
N ARG A 133 11.37 -26.31 32.68
CA ARG A 133 12.43 -27.30 32.40
C ARG A 133 13.85 -26.77 32.55
#